data_AF-A0A920RQK2-F1
#
_entry.id   AF-A0A920RQK2-F1
#
_cell.length_a   1.000
_cell.length_b   1.000
_cell.length_c   1.000
_cell.angle_alpha   90.00
_cell.angle_beta   90.00
_cell.angle_gamma   90.00
#
_symmetry.space_group_name_H-M   'P 1'
#
loop_
_entity.id
_entity.type
_entity.pdbx_description
1 polymer ?
#
loop_
_entity_poly.entity_id
_entity_poly.type
_entity_poly.pdbx_seq_one_letter_code
_entity_poly.pdbx_strand_id
1 'polypeptide(L)'
;MVRGVWVLGNLLGNTPDPPPAGVAELEPDTRGATTIREQLARHRSDKRCATCHRHIDPLGFALEHFDPTGQWRTRYDKRQPIDTSGTLEDGRTVRGFAELKRLLLEDRDRFLDCLVEKLLVYSTGNRAVRSIRNGLGPSPMTRNAKDQDSPT
;
A
#
# COMPACT_ATOMS: atom_id res chain seq x y z
N MET A 1 2.73 8.66 -0.90
CA MET A 1 1.57 7.82 -1.23
C MET A 1 1.84 6.78 -2.31
N VAL A 2 2.49 7.14 -3.42
CA VAL A 2 2.70 6.23 -4.57
C VAL A 2 3.43 4.93 -4.20
N ARG A 3 4.42 4.96 -3.30
CA ARG A 3 5.20 3.76 -2.92
C ARG A 3 4.36 2.66 -2.27
N GLY A 4 3.48 3.02 -1.32
CA GLY A 4 2.64 2.06 -0.61
C GLY A 4 1.62 1.41 -1.55
N VAL A 5 0.98 2.22 -2.39
CA VAL A 5 0.10 1.76 -3.48
C VAL A 5 0.85 0.82 -4.42
N TRP A 6 2.09 1.17 -4.79
CA TRP A 6 2.92 0.32 -5.64
C TRP A 6 3.21 -1.03 -5.00
N VAL A 7 3.60 -1.07 -3.72
CA VAL A 7 3.83 -2.35 -3.00
C VAL A 7 2.57 -3.20 -2.99
N LEU A 8 1.43 -2.61 -2.61
CA LEU A 8 0.16 -3.30 -2.51
C LEU A 8 -0.30 -3.87 -3.85
N GLY A 9 -0.25 -3.08 -4.93
CA GLY A 9 -0.67 -3.52 -6.25
C GLY A 9 0.35 -4.38 -6.99
N ASN A 10 1.65 -4.22 -6.73
CA ASN A 10 2.71 -4.91 -7.48
C ASN A 10 3.30 -6.14 -6.81
N LEU A 11 3.29 -6.18 -5.47
CA LEU A 11 3.85 -7.29 -4.74
C LEU A 11 2.79 -8.11 -4.02
N LEU A 12 1.61 -7.55 -3.72
CA LEU A 12 0.57 -8.21 -2.91
C LEU A 12 -0.76 -8.41 -3.64
N GLY A 13 -0.87 -8.00 -4.90
CA GLY A 13 -2.07 -8.19 -5.73
C GLY A 13 -3.31 -7.45 -5.23
N ASN A 14 -3.15 -6.48 -4.32
CA ASN A 14 -4.25 -5.75 -3.69
C ASN A 14 -4.14 -4.25 -4.04
N THR A 15 -4.43 -3.89 -5.28
CA THR A 15 -4.40 -2.48 -5.70
C THR A 15 -5.51 -1.71 -4.95
N PRO A 16 -5.18 -0.68 -4.17
CA PRO A 16 -6.20 0.16 -3.54
C PRO A 16 -7.10 0.80 -4.58
N ASP A 17 -8.39 0.92 -4.26
CA ASP A 17 -9.34 1.65 -5.10
C ASP A 17 -8.89 3.10 -5.30
N PRO A 18 -9.20 3.70 -6.45
CA PRO A 18 -8.93 5.12 -6.66
C PRO A 18 -9.64 5.97 -5.59
N PRO A 19 -9.11 7.16 -5.28
CA PRO A 19 -9.77 8.08 -4.37
C PRO A 19 -11.25 8.34 -4.77
N PRO A 20 -12.18 8.47 -3.81
CA PRO A 20 -13.59 8.71 -4.12
C PRO A 20 -13.79 9.96 -4.99
N ALA A 21 -14.67 9.86 -6.00
CA ALA A 21 -15.03 10.98 -6.86
C ALA A 21 -15.63 12.14 -6.04
N GLY A 22 -15.28 13.38 -6.38
CA GLY A 22 -15.80 14.59 -5.70
C GLY A 22 -15.03 15.01 -4.44
N VAL A 23 -14.04 14.22 -4.00
CA VAL A 23 -12.96 14.77 -3.17
C VAL A 23 -12.10 15.57 -4.13
N ALA A 24 -12.26 16.91 -4.15
CA ALA A 24 -11.24 17.79 -4.73
C ALA A 24 -9.89 17.28 -4.21
N GLU A 25 -8.85 17.21 -5.05
CA GLU A 25 -7.51 16.84 -4.61
C GLU A 25 -7.20 17.73 -3.41
N LEU A 26 -7.44 17.20 -2.21
CA LEU A 26 -7.27 17.90 -0.96
C LEU A 26 -5.77 17.85 -0.85
N GLU A 27 -5.10 18.76 -1.55
CA GLU A 27 -3.79 19.27 -1.22
C GLU A 27 -4.00 19.88 0.16
N PRO A 28 -3.84 19.09 1.24
CA PRO A 28 -3.93 19.66 2.56
C PRO A 28 -2.80 20.68 2.62
N ASP A 29 -2.93 21.69 3.47
CA ASP A 29 -1.84 22.64 3.63
C ASP A 29 -0.60 21.94 4.22
N THR A 30 0.25 21.43 3.33
CA THR A 30 1.52 20.79 3.64
C THR A 30 2.62 21.82 3.74
N ARG A 31 2.33 23.13 3.62
CA ARG A 31 3.36 24.19 3.71
C ARG A 31 4.07 24.12 5.05
N GLY A 32 5.39 24.02 5.01
CA GLY A 32 6.22 23.87 6.20
C GLY A 32 6.35 22.42 6.71
N ALA A 33 5.67 21.44 6.12
CA ALA A 33 6.02 20.04 6.30
C ALA A 33 7.23 19.70 5.43
N THR A 34 8.26 19.19 6.07
CA THR A 34 9.59 18.97 5.46
C THR A 34 9.92 17.50 5.27
N THR A 35 9.20 16.61 5.96
CA THR A 35 9.26 15.17 5.74
C THR A 35 7.98 14.61 5.13
N ILE A 36 8.10 13.45 4.49
CA ILE A 36 6.93 12.69 4.02
C ILE A 36 6.02 12.29 5.19
N ARG A 37 6.58 12.02 6.38
CA ARG A 37 5.79 11.68 7.58
C ARG A 37 4.93 12.86 8.03
N GLU A 38 5.47 14.06 8.05
CA GLU A 38 4.72 15.29 8.37
C GLU A 38 3.65 15.60 7.32
N GLN A 39 4.01 15.53 6.03
CA GLN A 39 3.07 15.76 4.94
C GLN A 39 1.87 14.80 5.02
N LEU A 40 2.13 13.51 5.20
CA LEU A 40 1.06 12.52 5.35
C LEU A 40 0.32 12.63 6.67
N ALA A 41 0.96 13.03 7.78
CA ALA A 41 0.25 13.27 9.03
C ALA A 41 -0.80 14.38 8.87
N ARG A 42 -0.44 15.46 8.15
CA ARG A 42 -1.39 16.53 7.83
C ARG A 42 -2.48 16.07 6.87
N HIS A 43 -2.13 15.32 5.83
CA HIS A 43 -3.11 14.76 4.88
C HIS A 43 -4.13 13.83 5.56
N ARG A 44 -3.68 13.06 6.56
CA ARG A 44 -4.52 12.12 7.31
C ARG A 44 -5.24 12.75 8.49
N SER A 45 -5.18 14.07 8.66
CA SER A 45 -5.95 14.76 9.69
C SER A 45 -7.46 14.64 9.43
N ASP A 46 -7.88 14.49 8.16
CA ASP A 46 -9.24 14.10 7.81
C ASP A 46 -9.43 12.59 8.03
N LYS A 47 -10.44 12.23 8.84
CA LYS A 47 -10.81 10.84 9.14
C LYS A 47 -11.12 10.03 7.88
N ARG A 48 -11.66 10.66 6.84
CA ARG A 48 -11.96 10.01 5.55
C ARG A 48 -10.67 9.52 4.88
N CYS A 49 -9.63 10.35 4.88
CA CYS A 49 -8.33 9.99 4.31
C CYS A 49 -7.60 8.94 5.18
N ALA A 50 -7.61 9.11 6.51
CA ALA A 50 -6.95 8.19 7.43
C ALA A 50 -7.42 6.72 7.27
N THR A 51 -8.68 6.52 6.90
CA THR A 51 -9.31 5.19 6.78
C THR A 51 -8.61 4.29 5.78
N CYS A 52 -8.27 4.78 4.59
CA CYS A 52 -7.55 3.98 3.59
C CYS A 52 -6.03 4.03 3.81
N HIS A 53 -5.52 5.19 4.22
CA HIS A 53 -4.08 5.40 4.40
C HIS A 53 -3.43 4.53 5.46
N ARG A 54 -4.19 4.13 6.50
CA ARG A 54 -3.68 3.20 7.53
C ARG A 54 -3.19 1.87 6.94
N HIS A 55 -3.66 1.50 5.75
CA HIS A 55 -3.27 0.28 5.03
C HIS A 55 -2.14 0.50 4.03
N ILE A 56 -2.03 1.74 3.53
CA ILE A 56 -1.15 2.10 2.41
C ILE A 56 0.20 2.59 2.94
N ASP A 57 0.17 3.50 3.90
CA ASP A 57 1.35 4.26 4.30
C ASP A 57 2.44 3.45 4.99
N PRO A 58 2.14 2.49 5.89
CA PRO A 58 3.18 1.71 6.55
C PRO A 58 4.14 1.05 5.56
N LEU A 59 3.60 0.47 4.48
CA LEU A 59 4.38 -0.16 3.41
C LEU A 59 5.16 0.88 2.59
N GLY A 60 4.58 2.07 2.40
CA GLY A 60 5.25 3.19 1.74
C GLY A 60 6.44 3.74 2.55
N PHE A 61 6.29 3.88 3.87
CA PHE A 61 7.35 4.36 4.76
C PHE A 61 8.54 3.40 4.78
N ALA A 62 8.30 2.09 4.69
CA ALA A 62 9.38 1.10 4.65
C ALA A 62 10.32 1.28 3.44
N LEU A 63 9.85 1.92 2.36
CA LEU A 63 10.63 2.25 1.16
C LEU A 63 11.19 3.67 1.15
N GLU A 64 10.98 4.45 2.20
CA GLU A 64 11.28 5.89 2.17
C GLU A 64 12.78 6.22 2.17
N HIS A 65 13.64 5.25 2.53
CA HIS A 65 15.09 5.36 2.33
C HIS A 65 15.51 5.42 0.86
N PHE A 66 14.64 5.04 -0.08
CA PHE A 66 14.93 5.19 -1.51
C PHE A 66 14.44 6.57 -1.98
N ASP A 67 15.37 7.38 -2.50
CA ASP A 67 15.01 8.62 -3.16
C ASP A 67 14.30 8.37 -4.52
N PRO A 68 13.85 9.41 -5.24
CA PRO A 68 13.17 9.23 -6.53
C PRO A 68 14.02 8.55 -7.61
N THR A 69 15.35 8.59 -7.50
CA THR A 69 16.29 7.91 -8.41
C THR A 69 16.67 6.51 -7.94
N GLY A 70 16.18 6.08 -6.77
CA GLY A 70 16.48 4.79 -6.16
C GLY A 70 17.75 4.77 -5.32
N GLN A 71 18.40 5.91 -5.07
CA GLN A 71 19.55 5.96 -4.17
C GLN A 71 19.11 5.83 -2.71
N TRP A 72 19.95 5.17 -1.92
CA TRP A 72 19.73 5.02 -0.49
C TRP A 72 20.11 6.30 0.26
N ARG A 73 19.22 6.75 1.13
CA ARG A 73 19.40 7.90 2.01
C ARG A 73 18.88 7.58 3.41
N THR A 74 19.46 8.24 4.40
CA THR A 74 19.07 8.15 5.81
C THR A 74 18.49 9.46 6.34
N ARG A 75 18.58 10.54 5.56
CA ARG A 75 18.12 11.88 5.90
C ARG A 75 17.46 12.56 4.70
N TYR A 76 16.59 13.53 4.97
CA TYR A 76 16.10 14.51 3.99
C TYR A 76 17.11 15.66 3.84
N ASP A 77 16.97 16.49 2.80
CA ASP A 77 17.87 17.61 2.48
C ASP A 77 18.08 18.58 3.66
N LYS A 78 17.08 18.72 4.53
CA LYS A 78 17.15 19.51 5.78
C LYS A 78 17.81 18.77 6.96
N ARG A 79 18.61 17.72 6.69
CA ARG A 79 19.28 16.81 7.64
C ARG A 79 18.37 16.04 8.62
N GLN A 80 17.06 16.12 8.44
CA GLN A 80 16.10 15.39 9.27
C GLN A 80 16.20 13.88 8.99
N PRO A 81 16.24 13.01 10.02
CA PRO A 81 16.31 11.57 9.82
C PRO A 81 15.05 11.07 9.12
N ILE A 82 15.21 10.06 8.26
CA ILE A 82 14.09 9.38 7.65
C ILE A 82 13.54 8.36 8.63
N ASP A 83 12.25 8.46 8.91
CA ASP A 83 11.51 7.48 9.68
C ASP A 83 10.78 6.52 8.75
N THR A 84 11.25 5.26 8.72
CA THR A 84 10.69 4.19 7.90
C THR A 84 9.77 3.25 8.67
N SER A 85 9.45 3.59 9.92
CA SER A 85 8.59 2.77 10.77
C SER A 85 7.11 2.90 10.38
N GLY A 86 6.36 1.82 10.52
CA GLY A 86 4.92 1.81 10.34
C GLY A 86 4.27 0.60 11.01
N THR A 87 2.98 0.72 11.28
CA THR A 87 2.16 -0.36 11.84
C THR A 87 1.03 -0.65 10.86
N LEU A 88 0.92 -1.89 10.43
CA LEU A 88 -0.15 -2.38 9.56
C LEU A 88 -1.46 -2.53 10.35
N GLU A 89 -2.59 -2.64 9.66
CA GLU A 89 -3.90 -2.82 10.30
C GLU A 89 -3.98 -4.12 11.13
N ASP A 90 -3.27 -5.16 10.71
CA ASP A 90 -3.18 -6.44 11.42
C ASP A 90 -2.29 -6.37 12.69
N GLY A 91 -1.74 -5.19 13.01
CA GLY A 91 -0.89 -4.96 14.17
C GLY A 91 0.59 -5.27 13.95
N ARG A 92 0.99 -5.86 12.80
CA ARG A 92 2.40 -6.07 12.49
C ARG A 92 3.11 -4.72 12.31
N THR A 93 4.36 -4.66 12.75
CA THR A 93 5.22 -3.49 12.54
C THR A 93 6.22 -3.73 11.44
N VAL A 94 6.54 -2.69 10.69
CA VAL A 94 7.61 -2.68 9.69
C VAL A 94 8.54 -1.51 9.97
N ARG A 95 9.85 -1.76 9.97
CA ARG A 95 10.91 -0.76 10.12
C ARG A 95 11.87 -0.88 8.95
N GLY A 96 11.57 -0.15 7.88
CA GLY A 96 12.41 -0.07 6.70
C GLY A 96 12.37 -1.31 5.80
N PHE A 97 13.22 -1.27 4.78
CA PHE A 97 13.17 -2.20 3.65
C PHE A 97 13.48 -3.66 4.03
N ALA A 98 14.38 -3.88 4.99
CA ALA A 98 14.74 -5.23 5.42
C ALA A 98 13.55 -5.95 6.08
N GLU A 99 12.83 -5.27 6.98
CA GLU A 99 11.63 -5.83 7.60
C GLU A 99 10.48 -5.96 6.60
N LEU A 100 10.35 -5.04 5.63
CA LEU A 100 9.37 -5.19 4.55
C LEU A 100 9.59 -6.49 3.76
N LYS A 101 10.83 -6.80 3.38
CA LYS A 101 11.14 -8.07 2.69
C LYS A 101 10.73 -9.28 3.53
N ARG A 102 10.97 -9.23 4.84
CA ARG A 102 10.56 -10.30 5.75
C ARG A 102 9.04 -10.46 5.80
N LEU A 103 8.30 -9.36 5.90
CA LEU A 103 6.84 -9.35 5.91
C LEU A 103 6.27 -9.93 4.60
N LEU A 104 6.84 -9.58 3.44
CA LEU A 104 6.44 -10.16 2.15
C LEU A 104 6.71 -11.67 2.08
N LEU A 105 7.78 -12.15 2.73
CA LEU A 105 8.10 -13.58 2.82
C LEU A 105 7.25 -14.33 3.84
N GLU A 106 6.73 -13.65 4.86
CA GLU A 106 5.71 -14.21 5.76
C GLU A 106 4.39 -14.41 5.00
N ASP A 107 4.02 -13.47 4.13
CA ASP A 107 2.85 -13.55 3.25
C ASP A 107 3.18 -14.22 1.89
N ARG A 108 4.03 -15.25 1.90
CA ARG A 108 4.67 -15.83 0.70
C ARG A 108 3.68 -16.20 -0.42
N ASP A 109 2.59 -16.88 -0.08
CA ASP A 109 1.64 -17.36 -1.09
C ASP A 109 0.99 -16.20 -1.84
N ARG A 110 0.62 -15.14 -1.11
CA ARG A 110 0.05 -13.93 -1.71
C ARG A 110 1.07 -13.22 -2.61
N PHE A 111 2.32 -13.14 -2.18
CA PHE A 111 3.40 -12.57 -2.97
C PHE A 111 3.65 -13.37 -4.27
N LEU A 112 3.74 -14.70 -4.15
CA LEU A 112 3.99 -15.59 -5.28
C LEU A 112 2.82 -15.59 -6.26
N ASP A 113 1.58 -15.62 -5.78
CA ASP A 113 0.38 -15.52 -6.61
C ASP A 113 0.43 -14.24 -7.46
N CYS A 114 0.69 -13.09 -6.83
CA CYS A 114 0.79 -11.81 -7.52
C CYS A 114 1.93 -11.80 -8.55
N LEU A 115 3.10 -12.33 -8.19
CA LEU A 115 4.27 -12.39 -9.06
C LEU A 115 4.00 -13.27 -10.29
N VAL A 116 3.47 -14.48 -10.08
CA VAL A 116 3.16 -15.43 -11.16
C VAL A 116 2.09 -14.86 -12.07
N GLU A 117 1.02 -14.27 -11.52
CA GLU A 117 -0.01 -13.60 -12.33
C GLU A 117 0.59 -12.52 -13.22
N LYS A 118 1.38 -11.60 -12.67
CA LYS A 118 2.00 -10.51 -13.45
C LYS A 118 2.96 -11.04 -14.50
N LEU A 119 3.75 -12.06 -14.17
CA LEU A 119 4.68 -12.68 -15.11
C LEU A 119 3.92 -13.35 -16.26
N LEU A 120 2.84 -14.07 -15.99
CA LEU A 120 2.00 -14.69 -17.01
C LEU A 120 1.33 -13.65 -17.90
N VAL A 121 0.79 -12.57 -17.32
CA VAL A 121 0.22 -11.48 -18.10
C VAL A 121 1.27 -10.87 -19.02
N TYR A 122 2.48 -10.60 -18.51
CA TYR A 122 3.57 -10.06 -19.29
C TYR A 122 4.01 -11.01 -20.42
N SER A 123 4.19 -12.30 -20.14
CA SER A 123 4.71 -13.27 -21.10
C SER A 123 3.69 -13.69 -22.17
N THR A 124 2.40 -13.66 -21.86
CA THR A 124 1.34 -14.15 -22.75
C THR A 124 0.49 -13.03 -23.38
N GLY A 125 0.58 -11.80 -22.88
CA GLY A 125 -0.28 -10.69 -23.27
C GLY A 125 -1.75 -10.84 -22.88
N ASN A 126 -2.11 -11.90 -22.13
CA ASN A 126 -3.48 -12.20 -21.73
C ASN A 126 -3.65 -12.09 -20.21
N ARG A 127 -4.85 -11.72 -19.76
CA ARG A 127 -5.16 -11.73 -18.33
C ARG A 127 -5.10 -13.17 -17.81
N ALA A 128 -4.35 -13.40 -16.73
CA ALA A 128 -4.38 -14.70 -16.08
C ALA A 128 -5.79 -14.95 -15.50
N VAL A 129 -6.45 -16.01 -15.93
CA VAL A 129 -7.72 -16.44 -15.35
C VAL A 129 -7.40 -17.51 -14.30
N ARG A 130 -7.65 -17.20 -13.02
CA ARG A 130 -7.45 -18.17 -11.95
C ARG A 130 -8.55 -19.23 -12.03
N SER A 131 -8.19 -20.48 -12.27
CA SER A 131 -9.11 -21.61 -12.13
C SER A 131 -9.41 -21.81 -10.65
N ILE A 132 -10.69 -21.77 -10.27
CA ILE A 132 -11.12 -22.10 -8.90
C ILE A 132 -10.95 -23.61 -8.72
N ARG A 133 -9.76 -24.06 -8.30
CA ARG A 133 -9.58 -25.36 -7.65
C ARG A 133 -9.44 -25.11 -6.16
N ASN A 134 -10.43 -25.58 -5.41
CA ASN A 134 -10.63 -25.55 -3.95
C ASN A 134 -9.38 -25.24 -3.11
N GLY A 135 -9.46 -24.19 -2.29
CA GLY A 135 -8.60 -24.06 -1.10
C GLY A 135 -8.39 -22.65 -0.55
N LEU A 136 -8.39 -21.63 -1.40
CA LEU A 136 -8.20 -20.24 -0.97
C LEU A 136 -9.47 -19.45 -1.27
N GLY A 137 -10.39 -19.44 -0.30
CA GLY A 137 -11.53 -18.53 -0.32
C GLY A 137 -11.06 -17.06 -0.39
N PRO A 138 -11.95 -16.13 -0.78
CA PRO A 138 -11.63 -14.71 -0.72
C PRO A 138 -11.15 -14.37 0.69
N SER A 139 -9.98 -13.74 0.78
CA SER A 139 -9.42 -13.28 2.05
C SER A 139 -10.44 -12.39 2.77
N PRO A 140 -10.61 -12.49 4.10
CA PRO A 140 -11.75 -11.93 4.83
C PRO A 140 -11.86 -10.39 4.87
N MET A 141 -11.16 -9.66 4.00
CA MET A 141 -11.24 -8.20 3.90
C MET A 141 -11.95 -7.69 2.65
N THR A 142 -12.47 -8.56 1.77
CA THR A 142 -13.24 -8.15 0.57
C THR A 142 -14.74 -8.43 0.67
N ARG A 143 -15.34 -8.34 1.86
CA ARG A 143 -16.81 -8.17 1.93
C ARG A 143 -17.12 -6.71 1.59
N ASN A 144 -17.42 -6.46 0.31
CA ASN A 144 -18.04 -5.22 -0.12
C ASN A 144 -19.38 -5.04 0.59
N ALA A 145 -19.60 -3.86 1.17
CA ALA A 145 -20.87 -3.45 1.77
C ALA A 145 -22.00 -3.21 0.74
N LYS A 146 -21.87 -3.71 -0.49
CA LYS A 146 -22.87 -3.57 -1.56
C LYS A 146 -23.71 -4.83 -1.82
N ASP A 147 -23.42 -5.93 -1.15
CA ASP A 147 -24.17 -7.19 -1.30
C ASP A 147 -25.20 -7.44 -0.18
N GLN A 148 -25.48 -6.42 0.64
CA GLN A 148 -26.51 -6.45 1.67
C GLN A 148 -27.36 -5.19 1.53
N ASP A 149 -28.28 -5.19 0.57
CA ASP A 149 -29.61 -4.56 0.69
C ASP A 149 -30.30 -4.48 -0.68
N SER A 150 -31.29 -5.35 -0.88
CA SER A 150 -32.44 -5.15 -1.78
C SER A 150 -33.54 -6.15 -1.41
N PRO A 151 -34.55 -5.75 -0.62
CA PRO A 151 -35.78 -6.50 -0.46
C PRO A 151 -36.85 -6.01 -1.45
N THR A 152 -37.36 -6.93 -2.26
CA THR A 152 -38.77 -6.97 -2.72
C THR A 152 -39.13 -8.42 -2.97
#